data_AF-A0A1G6I135-F1
#
_entry.id   AF-A0A1G6I135-F1
#
_cell.length_a   1.000
_cell.length_b   1.000
_cell.length_c   1.000
_cell.angle_alpha   90.00
_cell.angle_beta   90.00
_cell.angle_gamma   90.00
#
_symmetry.space_group_name_H-M   'P 1'
#
loop_
_entity.id
_entity.type
_entity.pdbx_description
1 polymer ?
#
loop_
_entity_poly.entity_id
_entity_poly.type
_entity_poly.pdbx_seq_one_letter_code
_entity_poly.pdbx_strand_id
1 'polypeptide(L)'
;MAQHIDAKPEELRGSADRYMKASENTESVIGDLDTEKGFLLDSWKGAAQEAFVSQYEELRPSFVQMKELAAQISEQLRQSANAIEENDANIASRIRG
;
A
#
# COMPACT_ATOMS: atom_id res chain seq x y z
N MET A 1 20.08 -22.27 9.40
CA MET A 1 20.66 -21.00 9.89
C MET A 1 19.58 -19.96 9.77
N ALA A 2 18.92 -19.62 10.88
CA ALA A 2 17.88 -18.61 10.88
C ALA A 2 18.55 -17.26 10.59
N GLN A 3 18.23 -16.65 9.46
CA GLN A 3 18.53 -15.24 9.24
C GLN A 3 17.72 -14.49 10.29
N HIS A 4 18.41 -14.08 11.35
CA HIS A 4 17.83 -13.29 12.42
C HIS A 4 17.39 -11.97 11.78
N ILE A 5 16.10 -11.86 11.52
CA ILE A 5 15.48 -10.57 11.26
C ILE A 5 15.53 -9.86 12.61
N ASP A 6 16.53 -9.01 12.82
CA ASP A 6 16.67 -8.13 13.99
C ASP A 6 15.50 -7.12 14.12
N ALA A 7 14.58 -7.07 13.14
CA ALA A 7 13.42 -6.21 13.21
C ALA A 7 12.42 -6.76 14.22
N LYS A 8 12.15 -5.98 15.26
CA LYS A 8 11.17 -6.35 16.28
C LYS A 8 9.76 -6.39 15.66
N PRO A 9 8.85 -7.28 16.11
CA PRO A 9 7.48 -7.35 15.60
C PRO A 9 6.76 -5.99 15.59
N GLU A 10 7.03 -5.13 16.58
CA GLU A 10 6.55 -3.75 16.65
C GLU A 10 7.03 -2.87 15.49
N GLU A 11 8.28 -3.01 15.04
CA GLU A 11 8.84 -2.24 13.91
C GLU A 11 8.24 -2.68 12.58
N LEU A 12 7.99 -3.99 12.42
CA LEU A 12 7.29 -4.54 11.27
C LEU A 12 5.85 -4.03 11.19
N ARG A 13 5.14 -3.99 12.33
CA ARG A 13 3.79 -3.39 12.40
C ARG A 13 3.79 -1.90 12.07
N GLY A 14 4.74 -1.14 12.63
CA GLY A 14 4.87 0.29 12.31
C GLY A 14 5.21 0.52 10.83
N SER A 15 5.99 -0.36 10.20
CA SER A 15 6.23 -0.33 8.76
C SER A 15 4.97 -0.66 7.97
N ALA A 16 4.22 -1.69 8.38
CA ALA A 16 2.96 -2.06 7.78
C ALA A 16 1.95 -0.90 7.80
N ASP A 17 1.85 -0.18 8.92
CA ASP A 17 0.98 0.99 9.04
C ASP A 17 1.36 2.10 8.05
N ARG A 18 2.67 2.35 7.86
CA ARG A 18 3.15 3.33 6.86
C ARG A 18 2.79 2.93 5.44
N TYR A 19 2.94 1.65 5.08
CA TYR A 19 2.55 1.14 3.78
C TYR A 19 1.04 1.22 3.55
N MET A 20 0.23 0.90 4.57
CA MET A 20 -1.22 1.06 4.50
C MET A 20 -1.61 2.51 4.25
N LYS A 21 -1.03 3.44 5.02
CA LYS A 21 -1.27 4.88 4.84
C LYS A 21 -0.85 5.37 3.44
N ALA A 22 0.25 4.87 2.89
CA ALA A 22 0.67 5.20 1.53
C ALA A 22 -0.33 4.69 0.47
N SER A 23 -0.91 3.50 0.68
CA SER A 23 -2.00 2.97 -0.14
C SER A 23 -3.23 3.87 -0.08
N GLU A 24 -3.71 4.20 1.13
CA GLU A 24 -4.87 5.08 1.33
C GLU A 24 -4.67 6.46 0.71
N ASN A 25 -3.48 7.06 0.89
CA ASN A 25 -3.16 8.35 0.27
C ASN A 25 -3.18 8.26 -1.26
N THR A 26 -2.66 7.16 -1.84
CA THR A 26 -2.67 6.94 -3.29
C THR A 26 -4.10 6.78 -3.80
N GLU A 27 -4.97 6.11 -3.05
CA GLU A 27 -6.40 6.02 -3.36
C GLU A 27 -7.08 7.39 -3.37
N SER A 28 -6.78 8.25 -2.39
CA SER A 28 -7.26 9.62 -2.37
C SER A 28 -6.82 10.39 -3.61
N VAL A 29 -5.53 10.30 -3.98
CA VAL A 29 -4.99 10.98 -5.18
C VAL A 29 -5.71 10.50 -6.44
N ILE A 30 -5.96 9.19 -6.59
CA ILE A 30 -6.74 8.67 -7.73
C ILE A 30 -8.15 9.26 -7.74
N GLY A 31 -8.82 9.31 -6.58
CA GLY A 31 -10.18 9.86 -6.45
C GLY A 31 -10.27 11.35 -6.80
N ASP A 32 -9.30 12.14 -6.33
CA ASP A 32 -9.21 13.57 -6.62
C ASP A 32 -9.01 13.81 -8.13
N LEU A 33 -8.10 13.04 -8.76
CA LEU A 33 -7.85 13.14 -10.20
C LEU A 33 -9.04 12.64 -11.04
N ASP A 34 -9.72 11.57 -10.62
CA ASP A 34 -10.95 11.09 -11.28
C ASP A 34 -12.05 12.16 -11.24
N THR A 35 -12.17 12.89 -10.13
CA THR A 35 -13.14 14.00 -9.95
C THR A 35 -12.79 15.19 -10.84
N GLU A 36 -11.54 15.64 -10.82
CA GLU A 36 -11.06 16.75 -11.66
C GLU A 36 -11.18 16.43 -13.15
N LYS A 37 -10.89 15.18 -13.55
CA LYS A 37 -11.12 14.70 -14.91
C LYS A 37 -12.58 14.91 -15.32
N GLY A 38 -13.52 14.53 -14.47
CA GLY A 38 -14.96 14.72 -14.71
C GLY A 38 -15.32 16.20 -14.92
N PHE A 39 -14.83 17.08 -14.05
CA PHE A 39 -15.07 18.52 -14.17
C PHE A 39 -14.46 19.13 -15.45
N LEU A 40 -13.24 18.73 -15.82
CA LEU A 40 -12.60 19.14 -17.07
C LEU A 40 -13.38 18.68 -18.29
N LEU A 41 -13.95 17.47 -18.26
CA LEU A 41 -14.76 16.95 -19.35
C LEU A 41 -16.03 17.78 -19.61
N ASP A 42 -16.62 18.31 -18.54
CA ASP A 42 -17.83 19.13 -18.63
C ASP A 42 -17.53 20.59 -18.98
N SER A 43 -16.43 21.16 -18.45
CA SER A 43 -16.14 22.60 -18.53
C SER A 43 -15.33 23.02 -19.76
N TRP A 44 -14.45 22.15 -20.27
CA TRP A 44 -13.55 22.49 -21.37
C TRP A 44 -13.64 21.44 -22.47
N LYS A 45 -14.38 21.73 -23.56
CA LYS A 45 -14.49 20.86 -24.73
C LYS A 45 -13.44 21.18 -25.79
N GLY A 46 -12.58 20.22 -26.15
CA GLY A 46 -11.63 20.36 -27.28
C GLY A 46 -10.50 19.32 -27.31
N ALA A 47 -9.70 19.35 -28.39
CA ALA A 47 -8.62 18.38 -28.62
C ALA A 47 -7.54 18.34 -27.51
N ALA A 48 -7.32 19.44 -26.80
CA ALA A 48 -6.37 19.49 -25.68
C ALA A 48 -6.86 18.72 -24.44
N GLN A 49 -8.18 18.68 -24.21
CA GLN A 49 -8.81 17.92 -23.13
C GLN A 49 -8.73 16.43 -23.41
N GLU A 50 -9.02 16.00 -24.64
CA GLU A 50 -8.91 14.59 -25.06
C GLU A 50 -7.49 14.04 -24.81
N ALA A 51 -6.45 14.81 -25.16
CA ALA A 51 -5.07 14.43 -24.93
C ALA A 51 -4.71 14.29 -23.44
N PHE A 52 -5.25 15.14 -22.56
CA PHE A 52 -5.03 15.04 -21.12
C PHE A 52 -5.76 13.82 -20.53
N VAL A 53 -7.01 13.59 -20.94
CA VAL A 53 -7.79 12.43 -20.49
C VAL A 53 -7.15 11.12 -20.91
N SER A 54 -6.67 11.01 -22.15
CA SER A 54 -5.96 9.82 -22.64
C SER A 54 -4.73 9.51 -21.79
N GLN A 55 -3.88 10.52 -21.52
CA GLN A 55 -2.69 10.35 -20.69
C GLN A 55 -3.02 9.92 -19.26
N TYR A 56 -4.08 10.50 -18.68
CA TYR A 56 -4.52 10.09 -17.35
C TYR A 56 -5.02 8.64 -17.33
N GLU A 57 -5.83 8.24 -18.31
CA GLU A 57 -6.35 6.88 -18.40
C GLU A 57 -5.26 5.83 -18.65
N GLU A 58 -4.19 6.20 -19.36
CA GLU A 58 -3.00 5.36 -19.53
C GLU A 58 -2.21 5.18 -18.23
N LEU A 59 -2.10 6.23 -17.41
CA LEU A 59 -1.30 6.20 -16.17
C LEU A 59 -2.07 5.65 -14.97
N ARG A 60 -3.39 5.85 -14.91
CA ARG A 60 -4.25 5.44 -13.79
C ARG A 60 -4.06 3.98 -13.35
N PRO A 61 -3.96 2.98 -14.25
CA PRO A 61 -3.71 1.60 -13.86
C PRO A 61 -2.43 1.41 -13.03
N SER A 62 -1.37 2.15 -13.33
CA SER A 62 -0.10 2.08 -12.59
C SER A 62 -0.24 2.60 -11.15
N PHE A 63 -1.04 3.66 -10.93
CA PHE A 63 -1.35 4.14 -9.59
C PHE A 63 -2.19 3.13 -8.80
N VAL A 64 -3.16 2.50 -9.45
CA VAL A 64 -3.97 1.43 -8.84
C VAL A 64 -3.08 0.24 -8.44
N GLN A 65 -2.19 -0.20 -9.31
CA GLN A 65 -1.23 -1.27 -9.01
C GLN A 65 -0.30 -0.89 -7.86
N MET A 66 0.15 0.37 -7.79
CA MET A 66 0.99 0.86 -6.69
C MET A 66 0.24 0.88 -5.36
N LYS A 67 -1.03 1.29 -5.36
CA LYS A 67 -1.93 1.20 -4.20
C LYS A 67 -2.02 -0.26 -3.71
N GLU A 68 -2.36 -1.17 -4.61
CA GLU A 68 -2.53 -2.59 -4.29
C GLU A 68 -1.24 -3.21 -3.76
N LEU A 69 -0.09 -2.91 -4.37
CA LEU A 69 1.20 -3.37 -3.90
C LEU A 69 1.51 -2.87 -2.48
N ALA A 70 1.26 -1.59 -2.20
CA ALA A 70 1.47 -1.03 -0.86
C ALA A 70 0.58 -1.72 0.20
N ALA A 71 -0.70 -1.96 -0.11
CA ALA A 71 -1.61 -2.70 0.76
C ALA A 71 -1.14 -4.15 0.98
N GLN A 72 -0.67 -4.83 -0.07
CA GLN A 72 -0.14 -6.19 0.02
C GLN A 72 1.12 -6.27 0.88
N ILE A 73 2.04 -5.32 0.73
CA ILE A 73 3.25 -5.23 1.57
C ILE A 73 2.86 -5.01 3.03
N SER A 74 1.88 -4.14 3.30
CA SER A 74 1.37 -3.94 4.67
C SER A 74 0.89 -5.25 5.29
N GLU A 75 0.07 -6.01 4.56
CA GLU A 75 -0.46 -7.29 5.04
C GLU A 75 0.66 -8.33 5.28
N GLN A 76 1.60 -8.46 4.34
CA GLN A 76 2.74 -9.38 4.49
C GLN A 76 3.62 -9.03 5.70
N LEU A 77 3.82 -7.74 5.98
CA LEU A 77 4.57 -7.28 7.15
C LEU A 77 3.84 -7.60 8.46
N ARG A 78 2.51 -7.44 8.51
CA ARG A 78 1.71 -7.84 9.68
C ARG A 78 1.76 -9.34 9.93
N GLN A 79 1.62 -10.15 8.87
CA GLN A 79 1.73 -11.60 8.96
C GLN A 79 3.11 -12.03 9.46
N SER A 80 4.17 -11.40 8.94
CA SER A 80 5.55 -11.66 9.38
C SER A 80 5.75 -11.31 10.86
N ALA A 81 5.22 -10.18 11.33
CA ALA A 81 5.28 -9.79 12.74
C ALA A 81 4.61 -10.82 13.66
N ASN A 82 3.42 -11.30 13.27
CA ASN A 82 2.68 -12.30 14.03
C ASN A 82 3.42 -13.64 14.08
N ALA A 83 4.01 -14.07 12.94
CA ALA A 83 4.77 -15.31 12.88
C ALA A 83 6.03 -15.28 13.76
N ILE A 84 6.69 -14.13 13.87
CA ILE A 84 7.85 -13.94 14.76
C ILE A 84 7.41 -14.05 16.22
N GLU A 85 6.35 -13.34 16.63
CA GLU A 85 5.85 -13.41 18.01
C GLU A 85 5.41 -14.81 18.43
N GLU A 86 4.72 -15.52 17.54
CA GLU A 86 4.28 -16.89 17.81
C GLU A 86 5.48 -17.84 17.99
N ASN A 87 6.51 -17.70 17.14
CA ASN A 87 7.72 -18.48 17.26
C ASN A 87 8.45 -18.22 18.58
N ASP A 88 8.59 -16.94 18.97
CA ASP A 88 9.21 -16.56 20.24
C ASP A 88 8.43 -17.09 21.46
N ALA A 89 7.10 -17.00 21.44
CA ALA A 89 6.25 -17.55 22.50
C ALA A 89 6.40 -19.07 22.62
N ASN A 90 6.45 -19.77 21.48
CA ASN A 90 6.65 -21.21 21.42
C ASN A 90 8.04 -21.62 21.97
N ILE A 91 9.11 -20.91 21.60
CA ILE A 91 10.45 -21.16 22.14
C ILE A 91 10.48 -20.92 23.65
N ALA A 92 9.89 -19.81 24.13
CA ALA A 92 9.82 -19.48 25.54
C ALA A 92 9.00 -20.49 26.37
N SER A 93 8.00 -21.15 25.77
CA SER A 93 7.22 -22.21 26.42
C SER A 93 8.04 -23.49 26.61
N ARG A 94 8.90 -23.84 25.64
CA ARG A 94 9.76 -25.04 25.67
C ARG A 94 10.95 -24.90 26.61
N ILE A 95 11.43 -23.69 26.86
CA ILE A 95 12.53 -23.44 27.83
C ILE A 95 12.01 -23.48 29.28
N ARG A 96 10.73 -23.17 29.48
CA ARG A 96 10.10 -23.13 30.82
C ARG A 96 9.43 -24.43 31.25
N GLY A 97 9.31 -25.43 30.37
CA GLY A 97 8.81 -26.78 30.67
C GLY A 97 9.95 -27.79 30.66
#